data_AF-A0A6P4YKI1-F1
#
_entry.id   AF-A0A6P4YKI1-F1
#
_cell.length_a   1.000
_cell.length_b   1.000
_cell.length_c   1.000
_cell.angle_alpha   90.00
_cell.angle_beta   90.00
_cell.angle_gamma   90.00
#
_symmetry.space_group_name_H-M   'P 1'
#
loop_
_entity.id
_entity.type
_entity.pdbx_description
1 polymer ?
#
loop_
_entity_poly.entity_id
_entity_poly.type
_entity_poly.pdbx_seq_one_letter_code
_entity_poly.pdbx_strand_id
1 'polypeptide(L)'
;MYMYVCEARKGGHKDVNEFFQKERDSVNEVSLLMKEAKENYMKIVYGEQRVAVGLSHLSTALHLGGQLQEGADVVVNKLFTQFSEGLEDAKQGLEVMAVNDENTLGFSLDLYSRYLEAEKEMLYRRTCKMMEFEAASKAVEKAKPQKREMAEAARDKAEKEFEDISKVAEKELKTFHHQRVLTFQDSLVRHADAKVKAARDTYALLTKCVTALKTLDTNFKPL
;
A
#
# COMPACT_ATOMS: atom_id res chain seq x y z
N MET A 1 -28.43 -5.49 -16.84
CA MET A 1 -27.78 -5.70 -18.16
C MET A 1 -27.67 -4.41 -18.97
N TYR A 2 -28.72 -3.59 -19.14
CA TYR A 2 -28.64 -2.32 -19.90
C TYR A 2 -27.74 -1.22 -19.27
N MET A 3 -27.63 -1.12 -17.94
CA MET A 3 -26.69 -0.15 -17.31
C MET A 3 -25.22 -0.50 -17.58
N TYR A 4 -24.84 -1.78 -17.45
CA TYR A 4 -23.48 -2.28 -17.72
C TYR A 4 -23.03 -2.08 -19.18
N VAL A 5 -23.95 -2.18 -20.14
CA VAL A 5 -23.64 -1.94 -21.57
C VAL A 5 -23.39 -0.45 -21.86
N CYS A 6 -24.10 0.46 -21.15
CA CYS A 6 -23.84 1.89 -21.22
C CYS A 6 -22.50 2.28 -20.55
N GLU A 7 -22.14 1.66 -19.43
CA GLU A 7 -20.85 1.86 -18.76
C GLU A 7 -19.67 1.34 -19.61
N ALA A 8 -19.80 0.17 -20.22
CA ALA A 8 -18.76 -0.40 -21.10
C ALA A 8 -18.55 0.43 -22.39
N ARG A 9 -19.62 0.99 -22.98
CA ARG A 9 -19.50 1.91 -24.13
C ARG A 9 -18.83 3.23 -23.78
N LYS A 10 -18.98 3.71 -22.54
CA LYS A 10 -18.39 4.95 -22.04
C LYS A 10 -16.92 4.76 -21.65
N GLY A 11 -16.56 3.60 -21.08
CA GLY A 11 -15.17 3.26 -20.74
C GLY A 11 -14.25 3.08 -21.96
N GLY A 12 -14.77 2.64 -23.11
CA GLY A 12 -13.98 2.47 -24.34
C GLY A 12 -13.92 3.71 -25.26
N HIS A 13 -14.61 4.80 -24.91
CA HIS A 13 -14.61 6.02 -25.72
C HIS A 13 -13.26 6.72 -25.58
N LYS A 14 -12.55 6.91 -26.70
CA LYS A 14 -11.29 7.65 -26.71
C LYS A 14 -11.54 9.10 -26.33
N ASP A 15 -10.65 9.66 -25.53
CA ASP A 15 -10.63 11.09 -25.26
C ASP A 15 -10.14 11.84 -26.50
N VAL A 16 -10.83 12.92 -26.85
CA VAL A 16 -10.38 13.80 -27.94
C VAL A 16 -9.17 14.63 -27.55
N ASN A 17 -8.94 14.80 -26.24
CA ASN A 17 -7.78 15.50 -25.71
C ASN A 17 -6.68 14.49 -25.36
N GLU A 18 -5.54 14.61 -26.05
CA GLU A 18 -4.41 13.69 -25.91
C GLU A 18 -3.85 13.61 -24.48
N PHE A 19 -3.87 14.72 -23.72
CA PHE A 19 -3.43 14.72 -22.32
C PHE A 19 -4.30 13.77 -21.50
N PHE A 20 -5.63 13.92 -21.54
CA PHE A 20 -6.53 13.07 -20.77
C PHE A 20 -6.56 11.63 -21.24
N GLN A 21 -6.35 11.38 -22.54
CA GLN A 21 -6.18 10.01 -23.04
C GLN A 21 -4.95 9.35 -22.43
N LYS A 22 -3.80 10.04 -22.40
CA LYS A 22 -2.56 9.53 -21.78
C LYS A 22 -2.72 9.27 -20.29
N GLU A 23 -3.38 10.19 -19.57
CA GLU A 23 -3.65 10.02 -18.14
C GLU A 23 -4.54 8.81 -17.85
N ARG A 24 -5.57 8.58 -18.69
CA ARG A 24 -6.41 7.38 -18.60
C ARG A 24 -5.65 6.09 -18.86
N ASP A 25 -4.80 6.07 -19.87
CA ASP A 25 -4.00 4.89 -20.20
C ASP A 25 -3.00 4.60 -19.07
N SER A 26 -2.33 5.64 -18.58
CA SER A 26 -1.40 5.60 -17.45
C SER A 26 -2.06 5.08 -16.17
N VAL A 27 -3.17 5.69 -15.72
CA VAL A 27 -3.80 5.29 -14.44
C VAL A 27 -4.33 3.85 -14.49
N ASN A 28 -4.80 3.37 -15.64
CA ASN A 28 -5.28 2.00 -15.80
C ASN A 28 -4.17 0.96 -15.61
N GLU A 29 -2.95 1.28 -16.02
CA GLU A 29 -1.78 0.42 -15.80
C GLU A 29 -1.24 0.59 -14.38
N VAL A 30 -0.99 1.84 -13.96
CA VAL A 30 -0.33 2.15 -12.69
C VAL A 30 -1.19 1.76 -11.49
N SER A 31 -2.54 1.85 -11.57
CA SER A 31 -3.39 1.44 -10.44
C SER A 31 -3.31 -0.06 -10.16
N LEU A 32 -3.17 -0.89 -11.20
CA LEU A 32 -2.98 -2.33 -11.06
C LEU A 32 -1.63 -2.64 -10.41
N LEU A 33 -0.56 -2.03 -10.92
CA LEU A 33 0.79 -2.21 -10.38
C LEU A 33 0.88 -1.74 -8.92
N MET A 34 0.27 -0.60 -8.58
CA MET A 34 0.25 -0.08 -7.22
C MET A 34 -0.50 -1.01 -6.27
N LYS A 35 -1.65 -1.55 -6.70
CA LYS A 35 -2.43 -2.50 -5.91
C LYS A 35 -1.64 -3.78 -5.67
N GLU A 36 -0.99 -4.33 -6.69
CA GLU A 36 -0.15 -5.51 -6.56
C GLU A 36 1.06 -5.25 -5.64
N ALA A 37 1.73 -4.10 -5.79
CA ALA A 37 2.84 -3.70 -4.94
C ALA A 37 2.41 -3.62 -3.47
N LYS A 38 1.28 -2.96 -3.19
CA LYS A 38 0.67 -2.90 -1.86
C LYS A 38 0.43 -4.30 -1.30
N GLU A 39 -0.27 -5.16 -2.04
CA GLU A 39 -0.63 -6.51 -1.58
C GLU A 39 0.60 -7.37 -1.31
N ASN A 40 1.59 -7.33 -2.20
CA ASN A 40 2.82 -8.09 -2.02
C ASN A 40 3.67 -7.55 -0.87
N TYR A 41 3.73 -6.23 -0.68
CA TYR A 41 4.42 -5.63 0.44
C TYR A 41 3.77 -6.02 1.78
N MET A 42 2.43 -5.98 1.88
CA MET A 42 1.74 -6.40 3.09
C MET A 42 1.94 -7.89 3.41
N LYS A 43 2.10 -8.76 2.40
CA LYS A 43 2.45 -10.18 2.64
C LYS A 43 3.81 -10.33 3.33
N ILE A 44 4.77 -9.44 3.04
CA ILE A 44 6.09 -9.43 3.70
C ILE A 44 5.91 -9.05 5.16
N VAL A 45 5.20 -7.96 5.44
CA VAL A 45 4.88 -7.51 6.81
C VAL A 45 4.18 -8.60 7.63
N TYR A 46 3.14 -9.22 7.08
CA TYR A 46 2.45 -10.34 7.73
C TYR A 46 3.35 -11.58 7.87
N GLY A 47 4.34 -11.75 6.99
CA GLY A 47 5.41 -12.74 7.14
C GLY A 47 6.25 -12.47 8.39
N GLU A 48 6.75 -11.25 8.54
CA GLU A 48 7.54 -10.83 9.70
C GLU A 48 6.78 -11.04 11.03
N GLN A 49 5.51 -10.64 11.08
CA GLN A 49 4.65 -10.86 12.24
C GLN A 49 4.45 -12.35 12.56
N ARG A 50 4.26 -13.21 11.55
CA ARG A 50 4.14 -14.66 11.76
C ARG A 50 5.43 -15.27 12.33
N VAL A 51 6.59 -14.79 11.88
CA VAL A 51 7.88 -15.22 12.43
C VAL A 51 8.01 -14.77 13.88
N ALA A 52 7.65 -13.52 14.21
CA ALA A 52 7.63 -13.03 15.59
C ALA A 52 6.75 -13.90 16.52
N VAL A 53 5.55 -14.27 16.07
CA VAL A 53 4.68 -15.21 16.81
C VAL A 53 5.36 -16.57 17.01
N GLY A 54 6.00 -17.11 15.98
CA GLY A 54 6.76 -18.36 16.07
C GLY A 54 7.90 -18.30 17.09
N LEU A 55 8.66 -17.19 17.11
CA LEU A 55 9.70 -16.95 18.10
C LEU A 55 9.13 -16.88 19.53
N SER A 56 7.98 -16.23 19.71
CA SER A 56 7.32 -16.16 21.03
C SER A 56 6.87 -17.53 21.54
N HIS A 57 6.33 -18.38 20.65
CA HIS A 57 5.96 -19.75 21.02
C HIS A 57 7.19 -20.58 21.41
N LEU A 58 8.29 -20.48 20.64
CA LEU A 58 9.52 -21.21 20.92
C LEU A 58 10.17 -20.74 22.23
N SER A 59 10.24 -19.43 22.43
CA SER A 59 10.69 -18.80 23.68
C SER A 59 9.91 -19.34 24.88
N THR A 60 8.57 -19.33 24.80
CA THR A 60 7.70 -19.84 25.86
C THR A 60 7.95 -21.33 26.14
N ALA A 61 8.07 -22.15 25.09
CA ALA A 61 8.33 -23.57 25.22
C ALA A 61 9.67 -23.87 25.90
N LEU A 62 10.72 -23.12 25.56
CA LEU A 62 12.04 -23.23 26.19
C LEU A 62 11.99 -22.82 27.66
N HIS A 63 11.29 -21.71 27.96
CA HIS A 63 11.15 -21.21 29.32
C HIS A 63 10.43 -22.23 30.23
N LEU A 64 9.33 -22.82 29.75
CA LEU A 64 8.59 -23.84 30.48
C LEU A 64 9.37 -25.18 30.56
N GLY A 65 10.04 -25.58 29.48
CA GLY A 65 10.82 -26.82 29.43
C GLY A 65 11.94 -26.87 30.47
N GLY A 66 12.61 -25.75 30.74
CA GLY A 66 13.63 -25.66 31.79
C GLY A 66 13.06 -25.75 33.23
N GLN A 67 11.77 -25.52 33.42
CA GLN A 67 11.13 -25.59 34.75
C GLN A 67 10.58 -26.99 35.07
N LEU A 68 10.29 -27.80 34.06
CA LEU A 68 9.59 -29.09 34.20
C LEU A 68 10.52 -30.29 34.45
N GLN A 69 11.83 -30.14 34.31
CA GLN A 69 12.76 -31.26 34.48
C GLN A 69 13.27 -31.35 35.93
N GLU A 70 12.57 -32.12 36.77
CA GLU A 70 13.10 -32.56 38.06
C GLU A 70 14.42 -33.34 37.83
N GLY A 71 15.53 -32.84 38.41
CA GLY A 71 16.86 -33.43 38.24
C GLY A 71 17.66 -32.93 37.04
N ALA A 72 17.16 -31.96 36.26
CA ALA A 72 17.95 -31.33 35.20
C ALA A 72 19.15 -30.55 35.75
N ASP A 73 20.23 -30.57 34.98
CA ASP A 73 21.43 -29.80 35.27
C ASP A 73 21.07 -28.30 35.29
N VAL A 74 21.48 -27.62 36.36
CA VAL A 74 21.30 -26.16 36.56
C VAL A 74 21.84 -25.36 35.35
N VAL A 75 22.88 -25.87 34.69
CA VAL A 75 23.46 -25.28 33.47
C VAL A 75 22.50 -25.38 32.29
N VAL A 76 21.81 -26.52 32.11
CA VAL A 76 20.82 -26.71 31.03
C VAL A 76 19.63 -25.77 31.22
N ASN A 77 19.13 -25.64 32.44
CA ASN A 77 18.04 -24.72 32.74
C ASN A 77 18.43 -23.26 32.47
N LYS A 78 19.64 -22.85 32.88
CA LYS A 78 20.18 -21.52 32.55
C LYS A 78 20.33 -21.31 31.04
N LEU A 79 20.77 -22.32 30.30
CA LEU A 79 20.89 -22.25 28.84
C LEU A 79 19.52 -22.01 28.19
N PHE A 80 18.49 -22.77 28.59
CA PHE A 80 17.14 -22.61 28.05
C PHE A 80 16.55 -21.24 28.38
N THR A 81 16.70 -20.76 29.61
CA THR A 81 16.25 -19.42 29.99
C THR A 81 16.99 -18.35 29.16
N GLN A 82 18.32 -18.39 29.11
CA GLN A 82 19.10 -17.38 28.39
C GLN A 82 18.83 -17.40 26.87
N PHE A 83 18.60 -18.57 26.28
CA PHE A 83 18.24 -18.69 24.87
C PHE A 83 16.82 -18.21 24.62
N SER A 84 15.86 -18.48 25.52
CA SER A 84 14.50 -17.95 25.42
C SER A 84 14.45 -16.42 25.41
N GLU A 85 15.27 -15.76 26.25
CA GLU A 85 15.40 -14.30 26.25
C GLU A 85 15.89 -13.77 24.89
N GLY A 86 16.87 -14.44 24.26
CA GLY A 86 17.34 -14.06 22.93
C GLY A 86 16.30 -14.21 21.83
N LEU A 87 15.36 -15.14 21.98
CA LEU A 87 14.23 -15.29 21.05
C LEU A 87 13.18 -14.17 21.24
N GLU A 88 12.93 -13.74 22.48
CA GLU A 88 12.08 -12.55 22.73
C GLU A 88 12.73 -11.27 22.17
N ASP A 89 14.04 -11.11 22.31
CA ASP A 89 14.77 -9.97 21.72
C ASP A 89 14.68 -9.98 20.18
N ALA A 90 14.83 -11.15 19.55
CA ALA A 90 14.64 -11.31 18.11
C ALA A 90 13.21 -10.98 17.66
N LYS A 91 12.22 -11.46 18.42
CA LYS A 91 10.79 -11.17 18.19
C LYS A 91 10.52 -9.67 18.28
N GLN A 92 11.01 -9.01 19.34
CA GLN A 92 10.82 -7.57 19.52
C GLN A 92 11.37 -6.78 18.33
N GLY A 93 12.53 -7.18 17.79
CA GLY A 93 13.09 -6.62 16.57
C GLY A 93 12.16 -6.73 15.36
N LEU A 94 11.58 -7.91 15.14
CA LEU A 94 10.61 -8.16 14.06
C LEU A 94 9.31 -7.38 14.25
N GLU A 95 8.78 -7.28 15.48
CA GLU A 95 7.56 -6.52 15.76
C GLU A 95 7.75 -5.02 15.50
N VAL A 96 8.88 -4.46 15.94
CA VAL A 96 9.24 -3.06 15.65
C VAL A 96 9.40 -2.84 14.15
N MET A 97 10.05 -3.77 13.45
CA MET A 97 10.22 -3.68 12.00
C MET A 97 8.88 -3.73 11.27
N ALA A 98 8.00 -4.67 11.61
CA ALA A 98 6.68 -4.80 10.98
C ALA A 98 5.83 -3.53 11.18
N VAL A 99 5.81 -2.97 12.39
CA VAL A 99 5.08 -1.71 12.67
C VAL A 99 5.66 -0.53 11.87
N ASN A 100 6.99 -0.44 11.77
CA ASN A 100 7.62 0.62 10.97
C ASN A 100 7.33 0.44 9.47
N ASP A 101 7.35 -0.79 8.97
CA ASP A 101 7.06 -1.11 7.58
C ASP A 101 5.64 -0.73 7.18
N GLU A 102 4.66 -1.00 8.06
CA GLU A 102 3.27 -0.56 7.89
C GLU A 102 3.17 0.96 7.88
N ASN A 103 3.82 1.64 8.82
CA ASN A 103 3.70 3.10 8.99
C ASN A 103 4.53 3.94 8.00
N THR A 104 5.41 3.33 7.22
CA THR A 104 6.26 4.02 6.26
C THR A 104 5.81 3.76 4.82
N LEU A 105 6.43 2.78 4.15
CA LEU A 105 6.13 2.45 2.76
C LEU A 105 4.75 1.80 2.63
N GLY A 106 4.34 0.95 3.59
CA GLY A 106 3.03 0.28 3.57
C GLY A 106 1.86 1.26 3.52
N PHE A 107 1.89 2.28 4.38
CA PHE A 107 0.91 3.36 4.41
C PHE A 107 0.84 4.11 3.08
N SER A 108 1.99 4.44 2.50
CA SER A 108 2.05 5.18 1.23
C SER A 108 1.50 4.35 0.06
N LEU A 109 1.83 3.06 -0.01
CA LEU A 109 1.28 2.13 -1.01
C LEU A 109 -0.24 2.01 -0.89
N ASP A 110 -0.78 1.88 0.33
CA ASP A 110 -2.24 1.83 0.54
C ASP A 110 -2.93 3.14 0.15
N LEU A 111 -2.39 4.27 0.61
CA LEU A 111 -2.97 5.59 0.33
C LEU A 111 -3.01 5.87 -1.17
N TYR A 112 -1.90 5.67 -1.87
CA TYR A 112 -1.83 5.97 -3.30
C TYR A 112 -2.54 4.94 -4.18
N SER A 113 -2.70 3.69 -3.72
CA SER A 113 -3.61 2.74 -4.37
C SER A 113 -5.05 3.29 -4.40
N ARG A 114 -5.52 3.88 -3.31
CA ARG A 114 -6.87 4.48 -3.25
C ARG A 114 -6.98 5.76 -4.08
N TYR A 115 -5.94 6.59 -4.09
CA TYR A 115 -5.94 7.80 -4.91
C TYR A 115 -5.93 7.52 -6.41
N LEU A 116 -5.21 6.47 -6.87
CA LEU A 116 -5.25 6.06 -8.28
C LEU A 116 -6.64 5.56 -8.71
N GLU A 117 -7.36 4.86 -7.83
CA GLU A 117 -8.76 4.49 -8.12
C GLU A 117 -9.68 5.73 -8.17
N ALA A 118 -9.45 6.73 -7.32
CA ALA A 118 -10.17 7.99 -7.38
C ALA A 118 -9.86 8.79 -8.67
N GLU A 119 -8.62 8.80 -9.11
CA GLU A 119 -8.20 9.40 -10.39
C GLU A 119 -8.90 8.71 -11.58
N LYS A 120 -8.93 7.37 -11.58
CA LYS A 120 -9.62 6.58 -12.60
C LYS A 120 -11.11 6.91 -12.68
N GLU A 121 -11.79 6.99 -11.54
CA GLU A 121 -13.20 7.36 -11.45
C GLU A 121 -13.44 8.81 -11.92
N MET A 122 -12.56 9.74 -11.55
CA MET A 122 -12.64 11.13 -12.01
C MET A 122 -12.53 11.23 -13.54
N LEU A 123 -11.56 10.53 -14.14
CA LEU A 123 -11.36 10.50 -15.59
C LEU A 123 -12.54 9.82 -16.32
N TYR A 124 -13.14 8.79 -15.72
CA TYR A 124 -14.35 8.16 -16.23
C TYR A 124 -15.54 9.14 -16.25
N ARG A 125 -15.77 9.88 -15.16
CA ARG A 125 -16.84 10.90 -15.08
C ARG A 125 -16.63 12.01 -16.11
N ARG A 126 -15.38 12.46 -16.27
CA ARG A 126 -15.03 13.44 -17.31
C ARG A 126 -15.35 12.91 -18.72
N THR A 127 -14.99 11.67 -19.02
CA THR A 127 -15.31 11.01 -20.30
C THR A 127 -16.82 10.96 -20.54
N CYS A 128 -17.61 10.69 -19.50
CA CYS A 128 -19.07 10.72 -19.61
C CYS A 128 -19.60 12.11 -20.00
N LYS A 129 -19.05 13.17 -19.40
CA LYS A 129 -19.44 14.56 -19.73
C LYS A 129 -19.04 14.97 -21.13
N MET A 130 -17.88 14.53 -21.60
CA MET A 130 -17.46 14.70 -22.99
C MET A 130 -18.47 14.08 -23.96
N MET A 131 -18.88 12.83 -23.70
CA MET A 131 -19.85 12.13 -24.56
C MET A 131 -21.24 12.78 -24.54
N GLU A 132 -21.67 13.31 -23.39
CA GLU A 132 -22.92 14.09 -23.28
C GLU A 132 -22.85 15.36 -24.13
N PHE A 133 -21.73 16.09 -24.08
CA PHE A 133 -21.50 17.26 -24.91
C PHE A 133 -21.47 16.94 -26.42
N GLU A 134 -20.76 15.87 -26.82
CA GLU A 134 -20.74 15.41 -28.22
C GLU A 134 -22.13 15.01 -28.73
N ALA A 135 -22.92 14.33 -27.89
CA ALA A 135 -24.28 13.92 -28.23
C ALA A 135 -25.20 15.15 -28.37
N ALA A 136 -25.09 16.13 -27.46
CA ALA A 136 -25.85 17.37 -27.54
C ALA A 136 -25.47 18.19 -28.78
N SER A 137 -24.18 18.25 -29.13
CA SER A 137 -23.70 18.90 -30.36
C SER A 137 -24.29 18.26 -31.61
N LYS A 138 -24.27 16.92 -31.71
CA LYS A 138 -24.92 16.19 -32.81
C LYS A 138 -26.44 16.39 -32.85
N ALA A 139 -27.08 16.63 -31.70
CA ALA A 139 -28.50 16.91 -31.63
C ALA A 139 -28.84 18.31 -32.19
N VAL A 140 -27.99 19.32 -31.95
CA VAL A 140 -28.11 20.66 -32.56
C VAL A 140 -28.03 20.58 -34.07
N GLU A 141 -27.08 19.82 -34.62
CA GLU A 141 -26.92 19.63 -36.07
C GLU A 141 -28.17 19.04 -36.74
N LYS A 142 -28.91 18.20 -36.02
CA LYS A 142 -30.12 17.51 -36.51
C LYS A 142 -31.42 18.24 -36.16
N ALA A 143 -31.37 19.32 -35.39
CA ALA A 143 -32.55 19.99 -34.88
C ALA A 143 -33.29 20.76 -36.00
N LYS A 144 -34.62 20.60 -36.04
CA LYS A 144 -35.49 21.44 -36.87
C LYS A 144 -35.46 22.88 -36.35
N PRO A 145 -35.69 23.91 -37.20
CA PRO A 145 -35.64 25.31 -36.79
C PRO A 145 -36.44 25.63 -35.52
N GLN A 146 -37.64 25.06 -35.35
CA GLN A 146 -38.48 25.34 -34.18
C GLN A 146 -37.94 24.75 -32.86
N LYS A 147 -37.03 23.78 -32.91
CA LYS A 147 -36.42 23.13 -31.72
C LYS A 147 -34.95 23.48 -31.54
N ARG A 148 -34.40 24.32 -32.43
CA ARG A 148 -32.97 24.60 -32.50
C ARG A 148 -32.47 25.35 -31.26
N GLU A 149 -33.20 26.38 -30.82
CA GLU A 149 -32.86 27.15 -29.62
C GLU A 149 -32.80 26.28 -28.37
N MET A 150 -33.77 25.37 -28.18
CA MET A 150 -33.78 24.43 -27.07
C MET A 150 -32.58 23.44 -27.14
N ALA A 151 -32.22 22.98 -28.33
CA ALA A 151 -31.08 22.09 -28.51
C ALA A 151 -29.75 22.81 -28.24
N GLU A 152 -29.61 24.07 -28.67
CA GLU A 152 -28.43 24.91 -28.43
C GLU A 152 -28.26 25.17 -26.93
N ALA A 153 -29.34 25.52 -26.21
CA ALA A 153 -29.29 25.68 -24.75
C ALA A 153 -28.87 24.40 -24.01
N ALA A 154 -29.31 23.22 -24.49
CA ALA A 154 -28.90 21.94 -23.93
C ALA A 154 -27.42 21.62 -24.21
N ARG A 155 -26.91 21.95 -25.40
CA ARG A 155 -25.49 21.84 -25.74
C ARG A 155 -24.65 22.75 -24.85
N ASP A 156 -25.01 24.02 -24.71
CA ASP A 156 -24.23 25.00 -23.93
C ASP A 156 -24.12 24.59 -22.46
N LYS A 157 -25.20 24.02 -21.91
CA LYS A 157 -25.17 23.44 -20.58
C LYS A 157 -24.19 22.27 -20.49
N ALA A 158 -24.24 21.33 -21.44
CA ALA A 158 -23.35 20.16 -21.46
C ALA A 158 -21.88 20.55 -21.68
N GLU A 159 -21.63 21.55 -22.53
CA GLU A 159 -20.32 22.14 -22.77
C GLU A 159 -19.73 22.72 -21.49
N LYS A 160 -20.50 23.57 -20.79
CA LYS A 160 -20.08 24.16 -19.52
C LYS A 160 -19.75 23.10 -18.47
N GLU A 161 -20.61 22.10 -18.31
CA GLU A 161 -20.35 20.99 -17.37
C GLU A 161 -19.09 20.20 -17.74
N PHE A 162 -18.83 19.96 -19.02
CA PHE A 162 -17.63 19.29 -19.50
C PHE A 162 -16.36 20.14 -19.33
N GLU A 163 -16.43 21.44 -19.56
CA GLU A 163 -15.32 22.35 -19.31
C GLU A 163 -14.97 22.44 -17.82
N ASP A 164 -15.97 22.60 -16.96
CA ASP A 164 -15.77 22.75 -15.53
C ASP A 164 -15.11 21.50 -14.93
N ILE A 165 -15.60 20.29 -15.27
CA ILE A 165 -14.96 19.05 -14.82
C ILE A 165 -13.56 18.86 -15.42
N SER A 166 -13.31 19.32 -16.65
CA SER A 166 -11.99 19.24 -17.28
C SER A 166 -10.97 20.14 -16.57
N LYS A 167 -11.35 21.38 -16.23
CA LYS A 167 -10.50 22.33 -15.50
C LYS A 167 -10.11 21.79 -14.14
N VAL A 168 -11.06 21.21 -13.41
CA VAL A 168 -10.79 20.56 -12.11
C VAL A 168 -9.88 19.36 -12.30
N ALA A 169 -10.21 18.44 -13.20
CA ALA A 169 -9.43 17.23 -13.42
C ALA A 169 -7.97 17.53 -13.79
N GLU A 170 -7.73 18.50 -14.69
CA GLU A 170 -6.36 18.88 -15.07
C GLU A 170 -5.55 19.42 -13.88
N LYS A 171 -6.17 20.26 -13.03
CA LYS A 171 -5.52 20.79 -11.83
C LYS A 171 -5.21 19.69 -10.81
N GLU A 172 -6.17 18.80 -10.57
CA GLU A 172 -6.00 17.71 -9.61
C GLU A 172 -4.93 16.72 -10.08
N LEU A 173 -4.88 16.37 -11.38
CA LEU A 173 -3.85 15.49 -11.95
C LEU A 173 -2.44 16.05 -11.76
N LYS A 174 -2.23 17.34 -12.06
CA LYS A 174 -0.93 18.00 -11.87
C LYS A 174 -0.50 17.99 -10.40
N THR A 175 -1.42 18.30 -9.50
CA THR A 175 -1.18 18.31 -8.06
C THR A 175 -0.86 16.90 -7.56
N PHE A 176 -1.64 15.90 -7.99
CA PHE A 176 -1.48 14.51 -7.64
C PHE A 176 -0.12 13.95 -8.08
N HIS A 177 0.28 14.16 -9.34
CA HIS A 177 1.56 13.67 -9.83
C HIS A 177 2.75 14.25 -9.07
N HIS A 178 2.72 15.55 -8.79
CA HIS A 178 3.76 16.19 -8.01
C HIS A 178 3.83 15.64 -6.58
N GLN A 179 2.68 15.59 -5.90
CA GLN A 179 2.60 15.13 -4.52
C GLN A 179 2.99 13.64 -4.38
N ARG A 180 2.62 12.81 -5.36
CA ARG A 180 2.97 11.39 -5.40
C ARG A 180 4.47 11.17 -5.36
N VAL A 181 5.22 11.87 -6.20
CA VAL A 181 6.68 11.74 -6.25
C VAL A 181 7.29 12.12 -4.90
N LEU A 182 6.88 13.25 -4.33
CA LEU A 182 7.39 13.72 -3.04
C LEU A 182 7.07 12.75 -1.90
N THR A 183 5.83 12.25 -1.83
CA THR A 183 5.44 11.31 -0.76
C THR A 183 6.15 9.97 -0.88
N PHE A 184 6.35 9.44 -2.09
CA PHE A 184 7.10 8.20 -2.26
C PHE A 184 8.59 8.35 -2.00
N GLN A 185 9.18 9.50 -2.33
CA GLN A 185 10.57 9.80 -1.95
C GLN A 185 10.74 9.82 -0.42
N ASP A 186 9.88 10.56 0.29
CA ASP A 186 9.91 10.60 1.76
C ASP A 186 9.69 9.22 2.38
N SER A 187 8.68 8.47 1.91
CA SER A 187 8.35 7.18 2.49
C SER A 187 9.43 6.13 2.27
N LEU A 188 10.10 6.12 1.11
CA LEU A 188 11.23 5.23 0.84
C LEU A 188 12.43 5.55 1.72
N VAL A 189 12.76 6.83 1.92
CA VAL A 189 13.84 7.26 2.80
C VAL A 189 13.54 6.85 4.24
N ARG A 190 12.34 7.17 4.74
CA ARG A 190 11.91 6.82 6.11
C ARG A 190 11.87 5.31 6.32
N HIS A 191 11.45 4.55 5.32
CA HIS A 191 11.45 3.09 5.36
C HIS A 191 12.88 2.54 5.46
N ALA A 192 13.80 3.02 4.63
CA ALA A 192 15.20 2.60 4.67
C ALA A 192 15.87 2.94 6.01
N ASP A 193 15.65 4.15 6.52
CA ASP A 193 16.19 4.58 7.82
C ASP A 193 15.63 3.73 8.97
N ALA A 194 14.33 3.44 8.95
CA ALA A 194 13.69 2.58 9.94
C ALA A 194 14.23 1.14 9.89
N LYS A 195 14.43 0.57 8.68
CA LYS A 195 15.02 -0.76 8.50
C LYS A 195 16.45 -0.81 9.06
N VAL A 196 17.29 0.16 8.74
CA VAL A 196 18.68 0.22 9.24
C VAL A 196 18.71 0.37 10.76
N LYS A 197 17.86 1.23 11.31
CA LYS A 197 17.78 1.44 12.76
C LYS A 197 17.31 0.17 13.49
N ALA A 198 16.19 -0.42 13.06
CA ALA A 198 15.65 -1.64 13.67
C ALA A 198 16.65 -2.80 13.59
N ALA A 199 17.37 -2.95 12.46
CA ALA A 199 18.41 -3.98 12.32
C ALA A 199 19.58 -3.76 13.29
N ARG A 200 20.04 -2.51 13.47
CA ARG A 200 21.12 -2.19 14.43
C ARG A 200 20.69 -2.45 15.87
N ASP A 201 19.49 -2.03 16.24
CA ASP A 201 18.94 -2.21 17.58
C ASP A 201 18.79 -3.72 17.89
N THR A 202 18.21 -4.48 16.95
CA THR A 202 18.07 -5.94 17.06
C THR A 202 19.44 -6.63 17.15
N TYR A 203 20.40 -6.23 16.32
CA TYR A 203 21.77 -6.77 16.37
C TYR A 203 22.43 -6.55 17.74
N ALA A 204 22.26 -5.36 18.33
CA ALA A 204 22.81 -5.05 19.65
C ALA A 204 22.21 -5.94 20.74
N LEU A 205 20.88 -6.14 20.72
CA LEU A 205 20.19 -7.06 21.64
C LEU A 205 20.70 -8.49 21.51
N LEU A 206 20.73 -9.02 20.28
CA LEU A 206 21.18 -10.40 20.04
C LEU A 206 22.67 -10.60 20.38
N THR A 207 23.50 -9.59 20.16
CA THR A 207 24.93 -9.64 20.57
C THR A 207 25.06 -9.76 22.08
N LYS A 208 24.22 -9.05 22.84
CA LYS A 208 24.16 -9.17 24.31
C LYS A 208 23.76 -10.58 24.72
N CYS A 209 22.73 -11.17 24.10
CA CYS A 209 22.30 -12.55 24.38
C CYS A 209 23.40 -13.57 24.07
N VAL A 210 24.05 -13.47 22.91
CA VAL A 210 25.16 -14.36 22.54
C VAL A 210 26.32 -14.23 23.53
N THR A 211 26.62 -13.02 23.97
CA THR A 211 27.68 -12.79 24.96
C THR A 211 27.32 -13.45 26.30
N ALA A 212 26.09 -13.30 26.78
CA ALA A 212 25.62 -13.96 27.99
C ALA A 212 25.69 -15.50 27.88
N LEU A 213 25.25 -16.06 26.75
CA LEU A 213 25.34 -17.50 26.48
C LEU A 213 26.79 -18.02 26.53
N LYS A 214 27.75 -17.26 26.00
CA LYS A 214 29.18 -17.62 26.04
C LYS A 214 29.79 -17.63 27.43
N THR A 215 29.17 -16.94 28.39
CA THR A 215 29.64 -16.92 29.79
C THR A 215 29.14 -18.10 30.62
N LEU A 216 28.20 -18.89 30.09
CA LEU A 216 27.74 -20.10 30.77
C LEU A 216 28.86 -21.16 30.76
N ASP A 217 29.23 -21.66 31.93
CA ASP A 217 30.20 -22.74 32.07
C ASP A 217 29.59 -24.05 31.56
N THR A 218 30.05 -24.50 30.39
CA THR A 218 29.57 -25.72 29.75
C THR A 218 30.36 -26.97 30.14
N ASN A 219 31.16 -26.94 31.22
CA ASN A 219 31.87 -28.12 31.71
C ASN A 219 30.89 -29.15 32.30
N PHE A 220 30.26 -29.90 31.39
CA PHE A 220 29.45 -31.06 31.69
C PHE A 220 30.34 -32.14 32.30
N LYS A 221 30.09 -32.52 33.56
CA LYS A 221 30.54 -33.82 34.07
C LYS A 221 29.49 -34.84 33.68
N PRO A 222 29.78 -35.81 32.79
CA PRO A 222 28.86 -36.89 32.56
C PRO A 222 28.65 -37.66 33.86
N LEU A 223 27.39 -38.00 34.13
CA LEU A 223 26.97 -38.92 35.20
C LEU A 223 27.62 -40.30 35.01
#